data_AF-A0A3A9C738-F1
#
_entry.id   AF-A0A3A9C738-F1
#
_cell.length_a   1.000
_cell.length_b   1.000
_cell.length_c   1.000
_cell.angle_alpha   90.00
_cell.angle_beta   90.00
_cell.angle_gamma   90.00
#
_symmetry.space_group_name_H-M   'P 1'
#
loop_
_entity.id
_entity.type
_entity.pdbx_description
1 polymer ?
#
loop_
_entity_poly.entity_id
_entity_poly.type
_entity_poly.pdbx_seq_one_letter_code
_entity_poly.pdbx_strand_id
1 'polypeptide(L)' 'MELNYFRDKLFDLLNDSEGMGIADLNADERNSLLTVRTEDRDVFEVVCRQATGKEDGWTTAN' A
#
# COMPACT_ATOMS: atom_id res chain seq x y z
N MET A 1 -3.43 -8.17 -12.52
CA MET A 1 -3.57 -8.45 -11.07
C MET A 1 -4.74 -7.60 -10.59
N GLU A 2 -5.68 -8.17 -9.83
CA GLU A 2 -6.77 -7.38 -9.25
C GLU A 2 -6.23 -6.48 -8.14
N LEU A 3 -6.76 -5.25 -8.02
CA LEU A 3 -6.30 -4.27 -7.06
C LEU A 3 -6.44 -4.76 -5.60
N ASN A 4 -7.51 -5.52 -5.33
CA ASN A 4 -7.74 -6.17 -4.05
C ASN A 4 -6.63 -7.14 -3.69
N TYR A 5 -6.19 -7.99 -4.62
CA TYR A 5 -5.10 -8.95 -4.38
C TYR A 5 -3.76 -8.26 -4.10
N PHE A 6 -3.44 -7.22 -4.87
CA PHE A 6 -2.23 -6.42 -4.64
C PHE A 6 -2.24 -5.80 -3.24
N ARG A 7 -3.38 -5.27 -2.82
CA ARG A 7 -3.51 -4.68 -1.49
C ARG A 7 -3.39 -5.71 -0.37
N ASP A 8 -4.05 -6.86 -0.52
CA ASP A 8 -3.95 -7.95 0.46
C ASP A 8 -2.48 -8.35 0.66
N LYS A 9 -1.73 -8.50 -0.45
CA LYS A 9 -0.29 -8.77 -0.40
C LYS A 9 0.55 -7.64 0.20
N LEU A 10 0.21 -6.38 -0.08
CA LEU A 10 0.88 -5.24 0.53
C LEU A 10 0.64 -5.20 2.04
N PHE A 11 -0.58 -5.53 2.48
CA PHE A 11 -0.95 -5.62 3.88
C PHE A 11 -0.16 -6.72 4.59
N ASP A 12 -0.12 -7.92 4.00
CA ASP A 12 0.63 -9.07 4.51
C ASP A 12 2.13 -8.73 4.63
N LEU A 13 2.70 -8.05 3.62
CA LEU A 13 4.10 -7.61 3.60
C LEU A 13 4.42 -6.57 4.68
N LEU A 14 3.54 -5.58 4.87
CA LEU A 14 3.72 -4.57 5.89
C LEU A 14 3.60 -5.18 7.29
N ASN A 15 2.64 -6.07 7.47
CA ASN A 15 2.43 -6.79 8.72
C ASN A 15 3.59 -7.75 9.07
N ASP A 16 4.23 -8.34 8.06
CA ASP A 16 5.44 -9.17 8.21
C ASP A 16 6.71 -8.33 8.45
N SER A 17 6.66 -7.00 8.20
CA SER A 17 7.82 -6.13 8.38
C SER A 17 8.08 -5.83 9.86
N GLU A 18 8.84 -6.71 10.51
CA GLU A 18 9.24 -6.60 11.93
C GLU A 18 10.04 -5.31 12.26
N GLY A 19 10.50 -4.56 11.25
CA GLY A 19 11.30 -3.34 11.43
C GLY A 19 10.57 -2.02 11.18
N MET A 20 9.32 -2.04 10.68
CA MET A 20 8.58 -0.80 10.40
C MET A 20 7.83 -0.23 11.61
N GLY A 21 7.75 -0.97 12.72
CA GLY A 21 7.03 -0.50 13.93
C GLY A 21 5.58 -0.17 13.63
N ILE A 22 4.89 -1.04 12.87
CA ILE A 22 3.50 -0.83 12.49
C ILE A 22 2.61 -1.30 13.64
N ALA A 23 1.84 -0.37 14.20
CA ALA A 23 0.90 -0.65 15.29
C ALA A 23 -0.46 -1.12 14.78
N ASP A 24 -0.92 -0.55 13.67
CA ASP A 24 -2.24 -0.87 13.12
C ASP A 24 -2.26 -0.67 11.60
N LEU A 25 -2.98 -1.54 10.91
CA LEU A 25 -3.15 -1.49 9.47
C LEU A 25 -4.65 -1.57 9.19
N ASN A 26 -5.18 -0.59 8.46
CA ASN A 26 -6.56 -0.59 8.02
C ASN A 26 -6.65 -0.55 6.49
N ALA A 27 -7.53 -1.36 5.96
CA ALA A 27 -7.62 -1.61 4.54
C ALA A 27 -9.04 -1.21 4.06
N ASP A 28 -9.19 -0.04 3.47
CA ASP A 28 -10.49 0.48 2.99
C ASP A 28 -10.76 0.06 1.53
N GLU A 29 -11.43 -1.08 1.34
CA GLU A 29 -11.67 -1.69 0.00
C GLU A 29 -12.48 -0.77 -0.91
N ARG A 30 -13.36 0.06 -0.33
CA ARG A 30 -14.24 0.95 -1.07
C ARG A 30 -13.49 2.11 -1.71
N ASN A 31 -12.47 2.63 -1.03
CA ASN A 31 -11.67 3.76 -1.49
C ASN A 31 -10.31 3.35 -2.06
N SER A 32 -10.02 2.04 -2.12
CA SER A 32 -8.68 1.53 -2.52
C SER A 32 -7.55 2.15 -1.69
N LEU A 33 -7.84 2.46 -0.42
CA LEU A 33 -6.94 3.16 0.48
C LEU A 33 -6.48 2.20 1.58
N LEU A 34 -5.19 2.24 1.88
CA LEU A 34 -4.57 1.50 2.96
C LEU A 34 -4.02 2.53 3.95
N THR A 35 -4.50 2.48 5.19
CA THR A 35 -4.01 3.33 6.27
C THR A 35 -3.05 2.51 7.11
N VAL A 36 -1.81 2.98 7.22
CA VAL A 36 -0.77 2.36 8.04
C VAL A 36 -0.51 3.28 9.22
N ARG A 37 -0.63 2.75 10.42
CA ARG A 37 -0.34 3.48 11.66
C ARG A 37 0.89 2.86 12.30
N THR A 38 1.88 3.69 12.61
CA THR A 38 3.07 3.25 13.35
C THR A 38 2.85 3.36 14.86
N GLU A 39 3.69 2.66 15.62
CA GLU A 39 3.77 2.76 17.08
C GLU A 39 4.10 4.17 17.55
N ASP A 40 4.86 4.93 16.75
CA ASP A 40 5.16 6.35 16.96
C ASP A 40 3.95 7.29 16.73
N ARG A 41 2.78 6.73 16.42
CA ARG A 41 1.52 7.43 16.10
C ARG A 41 1.53 8.16 14.76
N ASP A 42 2.54 7.95 13.92
CA ASP A 42 2.48 8.39 12.53
C ASP A 42 1.42 7.60 11.76
N VAL A 43 0.76 8.28 10.83
CA VAL A 43 -0.26 7.69 9.97
C VAL A 43 0.14 7.94 8.52
N PHE A 44 0.29 6.87 7.77
CA PHE A 44 0.57 6.87 6.35
C PHE A 44 -0.66 6.39 5.58
N GLU A 45 -1.00 7.09 4.51
CA GLU A 45 -2.10 6.71 3.63
C GLU A 45 -1.50 6.26 2.29
N VAL A 46 -1.77 5.02 1.93
CA VAL A 46 -1.32 4.40 0.68
C VAL A 46 -2.52 4.19 -0.22
N VAL A 47 -2.57 4.92 -1.33
CA VAL A 47 -3.64 4.79 -2.32
C VAL A 47 -3.21 3.80 -3.39
N CYS A 48 -3.85 2.65 -3.43
CA CYS A 48 -3.70 1.68 -4.50
C CYS A 48 -4.50 2.15 -5.71
N ARG A 49 -3.82 2.45 -6.81
CA ARG A 49 -4.46 2.76 -8.10
C ARG A 49 -3.85 1.92 -9.19
N GLN A 50 -4.69 1.32 -10.03
CA GLN A 50 -4.21 0.70 -11.26
C GLN A 50 -3.80 1.83 -12.21
N ALA A 51 -2.52 1.87 -12.57
CA ALA A 51 -2.06 2.78 -13.61
C ALA A 51 -2.72 2.37 -14.93
N THR A 52 -3.37 3.31 -15.61
CA THR A 52 -4.00 3.10 -16.93
C THR A 52 -2.97 3.04 -18.06
N GLY A 53 -1.70 3.31 -17.79
CA GLY A 53 -0.61 3.02 -18.70
C GLY A 53 -0.25 1.54 -18.60
N LYS A 54 -0.54 0.77 -19.65
CA LYS A 54 0.22 -0.45 -19.93
C LYS A 54 1.70 -0.06 -19.84
N GLU A 55 2.48 -0.82 -19.07
CA GLU A 55 3.92 -0.61 -18.90
C GLU A 55 4.66 -0.87 -20.24
N ASP A 56 4.60 0.11 -21.14
CA ASP A 56 5.56 0.29 -22.22
C ASP A 56 6.35 1.56 -21.86
N GLY A 57 7.29 1.43 -20.92
CA GLY A 57 8.25 2.48 -20.59
C GLY A 57 8.16 3.00 -19.16
N TRP A 58 8.74 2.25 -18.22
CA TRP A 58 9.37 2.88 -17.06
C TRP A 58 10.53 3.74 -17.60
N THR A 59 10.27 5.02 -17.84
CA THR A 59 11.32 6.03 -17.90
C THR A 59 10.90 7.14 -16.96
N THR A 60 11.23 6.96 -15.68
CA THR A 60 11.34 8.09 -14.75
C THR A 60 12.45 9.01 -15.28
N ALA A 61 12.06 10.06 -16.00
CA ALA A 61 12.92 11.20 -16.23
C ALA A 61 12.95 12.04 -14.95
N ASN A 62 14.19 12.37 -14.58
CA ASN A 62 14.68 13.04 -13.38
C ASN A 62 14.07 14.42 -13.11
#